data_AF-A0A553FIW3-F1
#
_entry.id   AF-A0A553FIW3-F1
#
_cell.length_a   1.000
_cell.length_b   1.000
_cell.length_c   1.000
_cell.angle_alpha   90.00
_cell.angle_beta   90.00
_cell.angle_gamma   90.00
#
_symmetry.space_group_name_H-M   'P 1'
#
loop_
_entity.id
_entity.type
_entity.pdbx_description
1 polymer ?
#
loop_
_entity_poly.entity_id
_entity_poly.type
_entity_poly.pdbx_seq_one_letter_code
_entity_poly.pdbx_strand_id
1 'polypeptide(L)'
;MENLHVRLNDTKDVITNMSDSDKLKTLNTCIEIFTLWDISKLDQSILLSSFNTNRTTYWKLNWIESQDDNAVLRAHYIIKIYILLKLLYPEKHQQLTWLKTVQKELNHFSPSLLMMQENNAYFLLILETLNQQLKQRVNELTH
;
A
#
# COMPACT_ATOMS: atom_id res chain seq x y z
N MET A 1 4.45 5.29 -19.71
CA MET A 1 3.34 4.45 -19.21
C MET A 1 3.55 2.96 -19.46
N GLU A 2 4.22 2.54 -20.54
CA GLU A 2 4.53 1.11 -20.84
C GLU A 2 5.16 0.32 -19.68
N ASN A 3 6.08 0.93 -18.93
CA ASN A 3 6.82 0.25 -17.85
C ASN A 3 5.97 -0.01 -16.58
N LEU A 4 4.89 0.75 -16.35
CA LEU A 4 4.02 0.57 -15.19
C LEU A 4 3.03 -0.58 -15.40
N HIS A 5 2.53 -0.76 -16.62
CA HIS A 5 1.62 -1.86 -16.94
C HIS A 5 2.30 -3.23 -16.84
N VAL A 6 3.55 -3.36 -17.30
CA VAL A 6 4.32 -4.60 -17.17
C VAL A 6 4.51 -4.97 -15.68
N ARG A 7 4.98 -4.02 -14.86
CA ARG A 7 5.16 -4.26 -13.41
C ARG A 7 3.88 -4.58 -12.66
N LEU A 8 2.75 -4.00 -13.09
CA LEU A 8 1.44 -4.30 -12.53
C LEU A 8 1.05 -5.76 -12.83
N ASN A 9 1.27 -6.21 -14.06
CA ASN A 9 0.97 -7.58 -14.48
C ASN A 9 1.87 -8.60 -13.77
N ASP A 10 3.17 -8.33 -13.68
CA ASP A 10 4.11 -9.20 -12.95
C ASP A 10 3.70 -9.35 -11.47
N THR A 11 3.30 -8.25 -10.82
CA THR A 11 2.86 -8.31 -9.42
C THR A 11 1.53 -9.05 -9.29
N LYS A 12 0.59 -8.85 -10.23
CA LYS A 12 -0.68 -9.60 -10.25
C LYS A 12 -0.45 -11.10 -10.39
N ASP A 13 0.43 -11.51 -11.28
CA ASP A 13 0.74 -12.93 -11.49
C ASP A 13 1.35 -13.56 -10.24
N VAL A 14 2.20 -12.82 -9.51
CA VAL A 14 2.69 -13.27 -8.21
C VAL A 14 1.54 -13.48 -7.23
N ILE A 15 0.63 -12.51 -7.08
CA ILE A 15 -0.50 -12.60 -6.15
C ILE A 15 -1.45 -13.75 -6.50
N THR A 16 -1.80 -13.92 -7.77
CA THR A 16 -2.70 -14.98 -8.25
C THR A 16 -2.16 -16.36 -7.86
N ASN A 17 -0.84 -16.54 -7.92
CA ASN A 17 -0.16 -17.80 -7.62
C ASN A 17 0.21 -17.97 -6.12
N MET A 18 -0.15 -17.03 -5.24
CA MET A 18 0.09 -17.17 -3.80
C MET A 18 -0.84 -18.20 -3.18
N SER A 19 -0.32 -18.93 -2.17
CA SER A 19 -1.16 -19.78 -1.32
C SER A 19 -2.16 -18.93 -0.52
N ASP A 20 -3.32 -19.50 -0.17
CA ASP A 20 -4.31 -18.81 0.67
C ASP A 20 -3.73 -18.36 2.02
N SER A 21 -2.79 -19.15 2.57
CA SER A 21 -2.08 -18.80 3.81
C SER A 21 -1.27 -17.51 3.64
N ASP A 22 -0.58 -17.35 2.52
CA ASP A 22 0.26 -16.17 2.27
C ASP A 22 -0.59 -14.95 1.91
N LYS A 23 -1.70 -15.14 1.19
CA LYS A 23 -2.71 -14.10 0.97
C LYS A 23 -3.26 -13.58 2.30
N LEU A 24 -3.63 -14.47 3.21
CA LEU A 24 -4.13 -14.12 4.54
C LEU A 24 -3.07 -13.39 5.39
N LYS A 25 -1.81 -13.86 5.40
CA LYS A 25 -0.71 -13.16 6.09
C LYS A 25 -0.50 -11.74 5.55
N THR A 26 -0.60 -11.56 4.23
CA THR A 26 -0.46 -10.26 3.57
C THR A 26 -1.57 -9.30 4.01
N LEU A 27 -2.82 -9.76 4.02
CA LEU A 27 -3.95 -8.97 4.48
C LEU A 27 -3.83 -8.60 5.97
N ASN A 28 -3.46 -9.57 6.83
CA ASN A 28 -3.28 -9.33 8.26
C ASN A 28 -2.18 -8.31 8.54
N THR A 29 -1.03 -8.42 7.86
CA THR A 29 0.06 -7.45 7.97
C THR A 29 -0.41 -6.04 7.57
N CYS A 30 -1.20 -5.92 6.50
CA CYS A 30 -1.76 -4.64 6.09
C CYS A 30 -2.75 -4.07 7.12
N ILE A 31 -3.59 -4.91 7.73
CA ILE A 31 -4.54 -4.49 8.79
C ILE A 31 -3.80 -4.02 10.05
N GLU A 32 -2.66 -4.63 10.39
CA GLU A 32 -1.80 -4.15 11.48
C GLU A 32 -1.22 -2.77 11.18
N ILE A 33 -0.75 -2.53 9.94
CA ILE A 33 -0.30 -1.21 9.50
C ILE A 33 -1.42 -0.17 9.62
N PHE A 34 -2.65 -0.51 9.19
CA PHE A 34 -3.81 0.37 9.35
C PHE A 34 -4.10 0.70 10.81
N THR A 35 -3.95 -0.27 11.71
CA THR A 35 -4.09 -0.06 13.14
C THR A 35 -3.02 0.89 13.65
N LEU A 36 -1.76 0.73 13.23
CA LEU A 36 -0.66 1.63 13.60
C LEU A 36 -0.87 3.06 13.08
N TRP A 37 -1.50 3.24 11.92
CA TRP A 37 -1.81 4.53 11.32
C TRP A 37 -3.16 5.12 11.76
N ASP A 38 -3.89 4.45 12.66
CA ASP A 38 -5.24 4.84 13.11
C ASP A 38 -6.23 5.02 11.95
N ILE A 39 -6.15 4.18 10.92
CA ILE A 39 -7.07 4.23 9.76
C ILE A 39 -8.43 3.65 10.15
N SER A 40 -9.51 4.38 9.87
CA SER A 40 -10.87 3.96 10.19
C SER A 40 -11.27 2.70 9.42
N LYS A 41 -12.16 1.85 9.98
CA LYS A 41 -12.62 0.63 9.27
C LYS A 41 -13.21 0.90 7.88
N LEU A 42 -13.84 2.07 7.71
CA LEU A 42 -14.38 2.51 6.42
C LEU A 42 -13.25 2.79 5.43
N ASP A 43 -12.24 3.55 5.84
CA ASP A 43 -11.10 3.85 4.97
C ASP A 43 -10.29 2.60 4.65
N GLN A 44 -10.16 1.67 5.61
CA GLN A 44 -9.53 0.36 5.37
C GLN A 44 -10.25 -0.42 4.26
N SER A 45 -11.59 -0.41 4.26
CA SER A 45 -12.38 -1.13 3.26
C SER A 45 -12.23 -0.49 1.89
N ILE A 46 -12.21 0.84 1.79
CA ILE A 46 -11.93 1.58 0.55
C ILE A 46 -10.51 1.27 0.04
N LEU A 47 -9.51 1.36 0.91
CA LEU A 47 -8.10 1.12 0.56
C LEU A 47 -7.84 -0.31 0.08
N LEU A 48 -8.64 -1.29 0.50
CA LEU A 48 -8.55 -2.68 0.05
C LEU A 48 -9.59 -3.03 -1.03
N SER A 49 -10.33 -2.05 -1.56
CA SER A 49 -11.42 -2.27 -2.52
C SER A 49 -12.45 -3.31 -2.06
N SER A 50 -12.75 -3.35 -0.76
CA SER A 50 -13.76 -4.20 -0.16
C SER A 50 -15.02 -3.39 0.16
N PHE A 51 -16.15 -3.78 -0.42
CA PHE A 51 -17.47 -3.18 -0.11
C PHE A 51 -18.02 -3.61 1.26
N ASN A 52 -17.43 -4.63 1.88
CA ASN A 52 -17.82 -5.11 3.20
C ASN A 52 -16.80 -4.63 4.25
N THR A 53 -17.22 -3.71 5.14
CA THR A 53 -16.40 -3.17 6.23
C THR A 53 -16.09 -4.21 7.32
N ASN A 54 -16.84 -5.32 7.37
CA ASN A 54 -16.56 -6.44 8.27
C ASN A 54 -15.52 -7.40 7.69
N ARG A 55 -15.22 -7.34 6.38
CA ARG A 55 -14.27 -8.25 5.74
C ARG A 55 -12.86 -8.15 6.33
N THR A 56 -12.44 -6.93 6.70
CA THR A 56 -11.18 -6.70 7.43
C THR A 56 -11.19 -7.34 8.82
N THR A 57 -12.35 -7.38 9.48
CA THR A 57 -12.52 -8.07 10.76
C THR A 57 -12.46 -9.59 10.56
N TYR A 58 -13.07 -10.12 9.50
CA TYR A 58 -13.04 -11.56 9.18
C TYR A 58 -11.63 -12.05 8.87
N TRP A 59 -10.87 -11.30 8.06
CA TRP A 59 -9.47 -11.60 7.78
C TRP A 59 -8.63 -11.59 9.06
N LYS A 60 -8.81 -10.57 9.91
CA LYS A 60 -8.12 -10.48 11.22
C LYS A 60 -8.44 -11.67 12.13
N LEU A 61 -9.66 -12.20 12.07
CA LEU A 61 -10.10 -13.37 12.84
C LEU A 61 -9.76 -14.71 12.15
N ASN A 62 -9.03 -14.68 11.03
CA ASN A 62 -8.71 -15.85 10.20
C ASN A 62 -9.97 -16.64 9.76
N TRP A 63 -11.09 -15.96 9.61
CA TRP A 63 -12.29 -16.56 9.01
C TRP A 63 -12.05 -16.64 7.50
N ILE A 64 -11.95 -17.87 6.99
CA ILE A 64 -11.57 -18.12 5.60
C ILE A 64 -12.78 -17.85 4.70
N GLU A 65 -12.89 -16.61 4.23
CA GLU A 65 -13.64 -16.26 3.03
C GLU A 65 -12.67 -16.28 1.82
N SER A 66 -13.19 -16.44 0.60
CA SER A 66 -12.34 -16.37 -0.59
C SER A 66 -11.55 -15.05 -0.59
N GLN A 67 -10.22 -15.18 -0.63
CA GLN A 67 -9.34 -14.02 -0.59
C GLN A 67 -9.39 -13.34 -1.94
N ASP A 68 -9.80 -12.07 -1.94
CA ASP A 68 -9.90 -11.26 -3.14
C ASP A 68 -8.50 -10.86 -3.59
N ASP A 69 -8.04 -11.38 -4.73
CA ASP A 69 -6.70 -11.12 -5.27
C ASP A 69 -6.42 -9.63 -5.45
N ASN A 70 -7.44 -8.80 -5.74
CA ASN A 70 -7.26 -7.37 -5.82
C ASN A 70 -7.04 -6.73 -4.44
N ALA A 71 -7.75 -7.19 -3.42
CA ALA A 71 -7.52 -6.74 -2.05
C ALA A 71 -6.11 -7.13 -1.56
N VAL A 72 -5.68 -8.36 -1.85
CA VAL A 72 -4.32 -8.84 -1.53
C VAL A 72 -3.27 -8.01 -2.27
N LEU A 73 -3.47 -7.72 -3.56
CA LEU A 73 -2.59 -6.88 -4.35
C LEU A 73 -2.44 -5.47 -3.76
N ARG A 74 -3.55 -4.84 -3.36
CA ARG A 74 -3.53 -3.51 -2.72
C ARG A 74 -2.84 -3.56 -1.36
N ALA A 75 -3.13 -4.58 -0.55
CA ALA A 75 -2.44 -4.81 0.72
C ALA A 75 -0.92 -4.94 0.54
N HIS A 76 -0.48 -5.71 -0.47
CA HIS A 76 0.93 -5.84 -0.81
C HIS A 76 1.61 -4.51 -1.14
N TYR A 77 0.93 -3.65 -1.92
CA TYR A 77 1.45 -2.32 -2.19
C TYR A 77 1.52 -1.44 -0.95
N ILE A 78 0.51 -1.47 -0.08
CA ILE A 78 0.47 -0.70 1.16
C ILE A 78 1.63 -1.09 2.08
N ILE A 79 1.91 -2.40 2.20
CA ILE A 79 3.06 -2.90 2.97
C ILE A 79 4.37 -2.35 2.43
N LYS A 80 4.57 -2.39 1.10
CA LYS A 80 5.78 -1.82 0.47
C LYS A 80 5.91 -0.32 0.70
N ILE A 81 4.81 0.43 0.59
CA ILE A 81 4.77 1.88 0.87
C ILE A 81 5.16 2.13 2.34
N TYR A 82 4.58 1.38 3.27
CA TYR A 82 4.89 1.49 4.70
C TYR A 82 6.37 1.26 4.99
N ILE A 83 6.99 0.22 4.41
CA ILE A 83 8.42 -0.08 4.58
C ILE A 83 9.28 1.08 4.09
N LEU A 84 9.02 1.60 2.90
CA LEU A 84 9.78 2.73 2.35
C LEU A 84 9.60 4.01 3.17
N LEU A 85 8.37 4.27 3.63
CA LEU A 85 8.08 5.39 4.52
C LEU A 85 8.81 5.25 5.86
N LYS A 86 8.94 4.04 6.42
CA LYS A 86 9.70 3.81 7.65
C LYS A 86 11.19 4.12 7.50
N LEU A 87 11.77 3.87 6.32
CA LEU A 87 13.17 4.20 6.03
C LEU A 87 13.40 5.70 5.86
N LEU A 88 12.47 6.40 5.19
CA LEU A 88 12.57 7.84 4.94
C LEU A 88 12.14 8.68 6.16
N TYR A 89 11.10 8.24 6.86
CA TYR A 89 10.41 8.95 7.93
C TYR A 89 10.14 7.99 9.09
N PRO A 90 11.12 7.77 9.99
CA PRO A 90 11.02 6.75 11.04
C PRO A 90 9.80 6.94 11.96
N GLU A 91 9.46 8.21 12.20
CA GLU A 91 8.38 8.61 13.09
C GLU A 91 7.00 8.50 12.43
N LYS A 92 6.03 7.90 13.14
CA LYS A 92 4.64 7.71 12.66
C LYS A 92 4.03 9.02 12.14
N HIS A 93 4.17 10.12 12.89
CA HIS A 93 3.57 11.40 12.52
C HIS A 93 4.14 11.94 11.20
N GLN A 94 5.43 11.72 10.91
CA GLN A 94 6.06 12.15 9.67
C GLN A 94 5.52 11.36 8.46
N GLN A 95 5.32 10.05 8.63
CA GLN A 95 4.72 9.20 7.59
C GLN A 95 3.30 9.67 7.26
N LEU A 96 2.49 9.90 8.29
CA LEU A 96 1.11 10.37 8.13
C LEU A 96 1.05 11.77 7.51
N THR A 97 1.96 12.67 7.92
CA THR A 97 2.10 13.98 7.29
C THR A 97 2.45 13.84 5.81
N TRP A 98 3.41 12.99 5.46
CA TRP A 98 3.79 12.77 4.06
C TRP A 98 2.63 12.23 3.22
N LEU A 99 1.88 11.25 3.74
CA LEU A 99 0.71 10.67 3.07
C LEU A 99 -0.39 11.70 2.79
N LYS A 100 -0.53 12.72 3.65
CA LYS A 100 -1.56 13.76 3.54
C LYS A 100 -1.09 15.00 2.78
N THR A 101 0.21 15.24 2.71
CA THR A 101 0.79 16.38 2.02
C THR A 101 0.77 16.18 0.51
N VAL A 102 0.41 17.23 -0.21
CA VAL A 102 0.46 17.29 -1.66
C VAL A 102 1.90 17.11 -2.15
N GLN A 103 2.13 16.17 -3.06
CA GLN A 103 3.45 15.89 -3.63
C GLN A 103 3.50 16.39 -5.08
N LYS A 104 4.54 17.15 -5.43
CA LYS A 104 4.72 17.68 -6.78
C LYS A 104 4.92 16.55 -7.79
N GLU A 105 5.66 15.53 -7.39
CA GLU A 105 5.99 14.33 -8.16
C GLU A 105 4.75 13.47 -8.44
N LEU A 106 3.67 13.67 -7.70
CA LEU A 106 2.39 12.99 -7.86
C LEU A 106 1.32 13.90 -8.46
N ASN A 107 1.71 14.80 -9.37
CA ASN A 107 0.83 15.76 -10.04
C ASN A 107 0.01 16.62 -9.08
N HIS A 108 0.61 17.06 -7.98
CA HIS A 108 -0.03 17.86 -6.94
C HIS A 108 -1.20 17.18 -6.21
N PHE A 109 -1.22 15.85 -6.17
CA PHE A 109 -2.11 15.10 -5.30
C PHE A 109 -1.41 14.61 -4.03
N SER A 110 -2.17 14.39 -2.96
CA SER A 110 -1.67 13.68 -1.79
C SER A 110 -1.67 12.17 -2.03
N PRO A 111 -0.67 11.43 -1.54
CA PRO A 111 -0.60 9.98 -1.66
C PRO A 111 -1.85 9.26 -1.14
N SER A 112 -2.40 9.70 0.01
CA SER A 112 -3.59 9.09 0.59
C SER A 112 -4.81 9.18 -0.33
N LEU A 113 -4.98 10.32 -1.02
CA LEU A 113 -6.08 10.52 -1.96
C LEU A 113 -5.94 9.61 -3.19
N LEU A 114 -4.70 9.45 -3.68
CA LEU A 114 -4.40 8.56 -4.80
C LEU A 114 -4.60 7.08 -4.43
N MET A 115 -4.19 6.67 -3.22
CA MET A 115 -4.38 5.30 -2.71
C MET A 115 -5.86 4.94 -2.53
N MET A 116 -6.72 5.91 -2.25
CA MET A 116 -8.18 5.68 -2.13
C MET A 116 -8.88 5.49 -3.48
N GLN A 117 -8.20 5.77 -4.59
CA GLN A 117 -8.76 5.52 -5.92
C GLN A 117 -8.78 4.00 -6.22
N GLU A 118 -9.68 3.57 -7.10
CA GLU A 118 -9.79 2.16 -7.52
C GLU A 118 -8.65 1.70 -8.46
N ASN A 119 -7.77 2.62 -8.87
CA ASN A 119 -6.71 2.35 -9.83
C ASN A 119 -5.38 1.97 -9.16
N ASN A 120 -4.98 0.71 -9.30
CA ASN A 120 -3.74 0.17 -8.72
C ASN A 120 -2.45 0.82 -9.27
N ALA A 121 -2.50 1.50 -10.44
CA ALA A 121 -1.34 2.21 -10.98
C ALA A 121 -0.86 3.35 -10.08
N TYR A 122 -1.74 3.94 -9.28
CA TYR A 122 -1.36 5.00 -8.35
C TYR A 122 -0.44 4.50 -7.23
N PHE A 123 -0.60 3.26 -6.77
CA PHE A 123 0.31 2.67 -5.81
C PHE A 123 1.73 2.53 -6.37
N LEU A 124 1.85 2.15 -7.65
CA LEU A 124 3.14 2.06 -8.33
C LEU A 124 3.82 3.43 -8.46
N LEU A 125 3.05 4.48 -8.78
CA LEU A 125 3.57 5.85 -8.83
C LEU A 125 4.11 6.30 -7.45
N ILE A 126 3.34 6.05 -6.39
CA ILE A 126 3.77 6.37 -5.01
C ILE A 126 5.05 5.61 -4.64
N LEU A 127 5.12 4.32 -4.95
CA LEU A 127 6.32 3.50 -4.71
C LEU A 127 7.53 4.01 -5.49
N GLU A 128 7.35 4.44 -6.74
CA GLU A 128 8.43 4.99 -7.55
C GLU A 128 8.95 6.31 -6.96
N THR A 129 8.06 7.22 -6.56
CA THR A 129 8.42 8.47 -5.88
C THR A 129 9.21 8.20 -4.59
N LEU A 130 8.74 7.29 -3.73
CA LEU A 130 9.44 6.94 -2.49
C LEU A 130 10.83 6.34 -2.76
N ASN A 131 10.96 5.47 -3.77
CA ASN A 131 12.26 4.90 -4.15
C ASN A 131 13.23 5.96 -4.67
N GLN A 132 12.76 6.94 -5.44
CA GLN A 132 13.58 8.05 -5.92
C GLN A 132 14.09 8.91 -4.76
N GLN A 133 13.21 9.25 -3.81
CA GLN A 133 13.59 9.99 -2.60
C GLN A 133 14.61 9.21 -1.76
N LEU A 134 14.43 7.90 -1.60
CA LEU A 134 15.39 7.06 -0.88
C LEU A 134 16.76 7.04 -1.56
N LYS A 135 16.81 6.91 -2.89
CA LYS A 135 18.06 6.95 -3.65
C LYS A 135 18.78 8.29 -3.49
N GLN A 136 18.06 9.40 -3.57
CA GLN A 136 18.63 10.74 -3.38
C GLN A 136 19.26 10.87 -2.00
N ARG A 137 18.54 10.45 -0.95
CA ARG A 137 19.04 10.52 0.43
C ARG A 137 20.24 9.62 0.68
N VAL A 138 20.29 8.44 0.08
CA VAL A 138 21.48 7.58 0.14
C VAL A 138 22.68 8.26 -0.51
N ASN A 139 22.50 8.85 -1.70
CA ASN A 139 23.58 9.56 -2.40
C ASN A 139 24.12 10.74 -1.58
N GLU A 140 23.24 11.49 -0.92
CA GLU A 140 23.61 12.61 -0.02
C GLU A 140 24.42 12.18 1.21
N LEU A 141 24.27 10.93 1.65
CA LEU A 141 25.02 10.40 2.81
C LEU A 141 26.38 9.81 2.41
N THR A 142 26.59 9.54 1.12
CA THR A 142 27.82 8.92 0.59
C THR A 142 28.79 9.91 -0.06
N HIS A 143 28.42 11.19 -0.16
CA HIS A 143 29.22 12.28 -0.72
C HIS A 143 29.37 13.41 0.30
#